data_AF-A0A5K0XWT7-F1
#
_entry.id   AF-A0A5K0XWT7-F1
#
_cell.length_a   1.000
_cell.length_b   1.000
_cell.length_c   1.000
_cell.angle_alpha   90.00
_cell.angle_beta   90.00
_cell.angle_gamma   90.00
#
_symmetry.space_group_name_H-M   'P 1'
#
loop_
_entity.id
_entity.type
_entity.pdbx_description
1 polymer ?
#
loop_
_entity_poly.entity_id
_entity_poly.type
_entity_poly.pdbx_seq_one_letter_code
_entity_poly.pdbx_strand_id
1 'polypeptide(L)' 'TRMRGRKPYDDGFQPFFTLGDLWESFKEWSAYGAGVPLVLNGSDSVVQYYVPYLSAIQIYAHSSRTATKQ' A
#
# COMPACT_ATOMS: atom_id res chain seq x y z
N THR A 1 -0.97 6.88 5.30
CA THR A 1 -0.42 7.19 3.96
C THR A 1 -1.12 8.38 3.33
N ARG A 2 -0.54 9.58 3.42
CA ARG A 2 -1.10 10.78 2.79
C ARG A 2 -0.58 10.83 1.36
N MET A 3 -1.32 10.26 0.41
CA MET A 3 -1.01 10.42 -1.02
C MET A 3 -0.93 11.91 -1.33
N ARG A 4 0.20 12.37 -1.88
CA ARG A 4 0.48 13.79 -2.09
C ARG A 4 -0.57 14.36 -3.05
N GLY A 5 -1.47 15.19 -2.53
CA GLY A 5 -2.37 16.07 -3.30
C GLY A 5 -3.31 15.36 -4.29
N ARG A 6 -4.41 14.78 -3.79
CA ARG A 6 -5.56 14.44 -4.65
C ARG A 6 -6.20 15.75 -5.13
N LYS A 7 -5.85 16.24 -6.32
CA LYS A 7 -6.68 17.21 -7.05
C LYS A 7 -8.01 16.51 -7.37
N PRO A 8 -9.17 17.18 -7.20
CA PRO A 8 -10.43 16.62 -7.64
C PRO A 8 -10.35 16.43 -9.16
N TYR A 9 -10.65 15.19 -9.57
CA TYR A 9 -10.90 14.71 -10.93
C TYR A 9 -10.82 15.80 -12.02
N ASP A 10 -9.71 15.80 -12.74
CA ASP A 10 -9.67 16.29 -14.11
C ASP A 10 -9.90 15.05 -14.99
N ASP A 11 -10.91 15.08 -15.85
CA ASP A 11 -11.54 13.96 -16.58
C ASP A 11 -10.60 13.19 -17.53
N GLY A 12 -9.30 13.50 -17.51
CA GLY A 12 -8.26 12.84 -18.31
C GLY A 12 -7.04 12.33 -17.53
N PHE A 13 -6.94 12.54 -16.21
CA PHE A 13 -5.78 12.08 -15.43
C PHE A 13 -6.08 10.76 -14.72
N GLN A 14 -5.47 9.68 -15.22
CA GLN A 14 -5.46 8.43 -14.46
C GLN A 14 -4.68 8.62 -13.15
N PRO A 15 -5.17 8.07 -12.03
CA PRO A 15 -4.45 8.10 -10.77
C PRO A 15 -3.09 7.41 -10.95
N PHE A 16 -2.02 8.13 -10.64
CA PHE A 16 -0.65 7.62 -10.63
C PHE A 16 -0.07 7.73 -9.22
N PHE A 17 0.92 6.90 -8.93
CA PHE A 17 1.73 6.98 -7.73
C PHE A 17 3.20 6.89 -8.12
N THR A 18 4.06 7.59 -7.39
CA THR A 18 5.51 7.41 -7.55
C THR A 18 5.98 6.25 -6.67
N LEU A 19 7.11 5.64 -7.01
CA LEU A 19 7.72 4.62 -6.16
C LEU A 19 8.05 5.16 -4.76
N GLY A 20 8.33 6.47 -4.64
CA GLY A 20 8.52 7.13 -3.34
C GLY A 20 7.24 7.14 -2.49
N ASP A 21 6.07 7.36 -3.09
CA ASP A 21 4.79 7.29 -2.39
C ASP A 21 4.50 5.87 -1.87
N LEU A 22 4.92 4.85 -2.63
CA LEU A 22 4.84 3.46 -2.21
C LEU A 22 5.71 3.24 -0.96
N TRP A 23 6.97 3.66 -0.98
CA TRP A 23 7.87 3.46 0.16
C TRP A 23 7.46 4.20 1.43
N GLU A 24 6.97 5.44 1.31
CA GLU A 24 6.45 6.18 2.46
C GLU A 24 5.23 5.49 3.08
N SER A 25 4.45 4.72 2.32
CA SER A 25 3.34 3.92 2.86
C SER A 25 3.80 2.79 3.78
N PHE A 26 5.01 2.28 3.60
CA PHE A 26 5.58 1.20 4.42
C PHE A 26 6.43 1.70 5.59
N LYS A 27 6.73 2.99 5.67
CA LYS A 27 7.68 3.55 6.65
C LYS A 27 7.32 3.23 8.11
N GLU A 28 6.05 3.41 8.47
CA GLU A 28 5.56 3.13 9.82
C GLU A 28 5.56 1.62 10.11
N TRP A 29 5.09 0.81 9.16
CA TRP A 29 5.00 -0.64 9.30
C TRP A 29 6.38 -1.31 9.33
N SER A 30 7.38 -0.73 8.65
CA SER A 30 8.77 -1.16 8.71
C SER A 30 9.46 -0.80 10.03
N ALA A 31 9.01 0.26 10.72
CA ALA A 31 9.59 0.69 12.00
C ALA A 31 8.97 -0.03 13.20
N TYR A 32 7.65 -0.20 13.20
CA TYR A 32 6.91 -0.72 14.35
C TYR A 32 6.41 -2.16 14.15
N GLY A 33 6.48 -2.69 12.94
CA GLY A 33 5.87 -3.97 12.59
C GLY A 33 4.35 -3.89 12.44
N ALA A 34 3.76 -4.98 11.98
CA ALA A 34 2.32 -5.16 11.91
C ALA A 34 1.82 -5.76 13.22
N GLY A 35 0.94 -5.04 13.92
CA GLY A 35 0.24 -5.52 15.10
C GLY A 35 -0.88 -6.48 14.70
N VAL A 36 -0.84 -7.70 15.22
CA VAL A 36 -1.86 -8.73 15.04
C VAL A 36 -2.53 -8.99 16.39
N PRO A 37 -3.83 -8.71 16.54
CA PRO A 37 -4.56 -9.05 17.76
C PRO A 37 -4.73 -10.57 17.84
N LEU A 38 -4.36 -11.14 18.98
CA LEU A 38 -4.47 -12.56 19.27
C LEU A 38 -5.26 -12.76 20.56
N VAL A 39 -6.13 -13.78 20.55
CA VAL A 39 -6.86 -14.24 21.74
C VAL A 39 -6.12 -15.44 22.31
N LEU A 40 -5.65 -15.29 23.54
CA LEU A 40 -5.03 -16.35 24.33
C LEU A 40 -6.09 -16.94 25.27
N ASN A 41 -6.11 -18.28 25.39
CA ASN A 41 -6.96 -18.98 26.35
C ASN A 41 -8.47 -18.62 26.28
N GLY A 42 -8.94 -18.19 25.11
CA GLY A 42 -10.36 -17.85 24.88
C GLY A 42 -10.88 -16.60 25.58
N SER A 43 -10.04 -15.83 26.28
CA SER A 43 -10.48 -14.64 27.03
C SER A 43 -9.46 -13.52 27.11
N ASP A 44 -8.16 -13.84 27.20
CA ASP A 44 -7.11 -12.83 27.25
C ASP A 44 -6.80 -12.33 25.83
N SER A 45 -6.65 -11.02 25.64
CA SER A 45 -6.27 -10.43 24.36
C SER A 45 -4.91 -9.77 24.45
N VAL A 46 -4.04 -10.07 23.49
CA VAL A 46 -2.72 -9.44 23.34
C VAL A 46 -2.55 -8.97 21.90
N VAL A 47 -1.70 -7.97 21.68
CA VAL A 47 -1.29 -7.56 20.34
C VAL A 47 0.14 -7.99 20.11
N GLN A 48 0.36 -8.83 19.09
CA GLN A 48 1.68 -9.29 18.70
C GLN A 48 2.17 -8.50 17.48
N TYR A 49 3.35 -7.90 17.61
CA TYR A 49 3.96 -7.12 16.54
C TYR A 49 4.97 -7.99 15.77
N TYR A 50 4.75 -8.13 14.47
CA TYR A 50 5.67 -8.84 13.57
C TYR A 50 6.31 -7.84 12.62
N VAL A 51 7.62 -7.93 12.40
CA VAL A 51 8.33 -7.08 11.43
C VAL A 51 8.40 -7.84 10.10
N PRO A 52 7.59 -7.50 9.08
CA PRO A 52 7.70 -8.11 7.77
C PRO A 52 8.93 -7.56 7.06
N TYR A 53 9.90 -8.43 6.75
CA TYR A 53 11.01 -8.08 5.88
C TYR A 53 10.58 -8.18 4.43
N LEU A 54 10.82 -7.13 3.66
CA LEU A 54 10.51 -7.11 2.25
C LEU A 54 11.61 -7.81 1.46
N SER A 55 11.28 -8.91 0.80
CA SER A 55 12.20 -9.65 -0.07
C SER A 55 12.15 -9.19 -1.53
N ALA A 56 10.95 -8.95 -2.07
CA ALA A 56 10.74 -8.50 -3.45
C ALA A 56 9.39 -7.77 -3.61
N ILE A 57 9.29 -6.91 -4.62
CA ILE A 57 8.03 -6.28 -5.06
C ILE A 57 7.87 -6.50 -6.56
N GLN A 58 6.66 -6.87 -6.98
CA GLN A 58 6.26 -6.92 -8.38
C GLN A 58 5.12 -5.93 -8.64
N ILE A 59 5.28 -5.10 -9.66
CA ILE A 59 4.32 -4.06 -10.03
C ILE A 59 3.75 -4.42 -11.40
N TYR A 60 2.42 -4.54 -11.48
CA TYR A 60 1.70 -4.75 -12.73
C TYR A 60 0.92 -3.48 -13.07
N ALA A 61 1.05 -3.03 -14.31
CA ALA A 61 0.23 -1.98 -14.87
C ALA A 61 -0.60 -2.56 -15.99
N HIS A 62 -1.93 -2.42 -15.93
CA HIS A 62 -2.76 -2.70 -17.08
C HIS A 62 -2.59 -1.52 -18.05
N SER A 63 -1.92 -1.74 -19.19
CA SER A 63 -2.13 -0.82 -20.30
C SER A 63 -3.54 -1.08 -20.79
N SER A 64 -4.49 -0.20 -20.47
CA SER A 64 -5.67 -0.10 -21.31
C SER A 64 -5.13 0.33 -22.66
N ARG A 65 -4.87 -0.65 -23.54
CA ARG A 65 -4.46 -0.41 -24.92
C ARG A 65 -5.47 0.59 -25.45
N THR A 66 -5.07 1.83 -25.63
CA THR A 66 -5.77 2.74 -26.52
C THR A 66 -5.64 2.05 -27.87
N ALA A 67 -6.61 1.20 -28.18
CA ALA A 67 -6.77 0.64 -29.50
C ALA A 67 -7.17 1.83 -30.37
N THR A 68 -6.17 2.60 -30.78
CA THR A 68 -6.29 3.53 -31.88
C THR A 68 -6.57 2.65 -33.09
N LYS A 69 -7.86 2.41 -33.36
CA LYS A 69 -8.32 1.94 -34.66
C LYS A 69 -7.89 3.02 -35.66
N GLN A 70 -6.84 2.74 -36.42
CA GLN A 70 -6.69 3.27 -37.78
C GLN A 70 -7.12 2.18 -38.75
#